data_AF-A0A839V9R7-F1
#
_entry.id   AF-A0A839V9R7-F1
#
_cell.length_a   1.000
_cell.length_b   1.000
_cell.length_c   1.000
_cell.angle_alpha   90.00
_cell.angle_beta   90.00
_cell.angle_gamma   90.00
#
_symmetry.space_group_name_H-M   'P 1'
#
loop_
_entity.id
_entity.type
_entity.pdbx_description
1 polymer ?
#
loop_
_entity_poly.entity_id
_entity_poly.type
_entity_poly.pdbx_seq_one_letter_code
_entity_poly.pdbx_strand_id
1 'polypeptide(L)' 'MTGRVERLRTEGMQPGRHEGVEGTLRKQIELKFGDLPAGAVEHLKQTNDEQLDTWVTRILTADSFDALFAEG' A
#
# COMPACT_ATOMS: atom_id res chain seq x y z
N MET A 1 3.31 34.82 -2.28
CA MET A 1 2.24 33.89 -2.71
C MET A 1 2.74 32.46 -2.93
N THR A 2 4.04 32.18 -2.88
CA THR A 2 4.64 30.87 -3.19
C THR A 2 4.35 29.78 -2.14
N GLY A 3 4.39 30.11 -0.86
CA GLY A 3 4.27 29.11 0.21
C GLY A 3 2.91 28.41 0.36
N ARG A 4 1.82 28.93 -0.22
CA ARG A 4 0.50 28.25 -0.16
C ARG A 4 0.38 27.15 -1.22
N VAL A 5 1.00 27.35 -2.39
CA VAL A 5 0.94 26.40 -3.51
C VAL A 5 1.83 25.19 -3.22
N GLU A 6 3.00 25.41 -2.60
CA GLU A 6 3.91 24.33 -2.20
C GLU A 6 3.31 23.44 -1.10
N ARG A 7 2.59 24.01 -0.13
CA ARG A 7 1.89 23.23 0.90
C ARG A 7 0.77 22.37 0.32
N LEU A 8 -0.11 22.94 -0.52
CA LEU A 8 -1.18 22.16 -1.16
C LEU A 8 -0.66 21.05 -2.05
N ARG A 9 0.45 21.28 -2.78
CA ARG A 9 1.09 20.25 -3.60
C ARG A 9 1.67 19.14 -2.74
N THR A 10 2.34 19.47 -1.64
CA THR A 10 2.91 18.48 -0.72
C THR A 10 1.82 17.68 -0.01
N GLU A 11 0.79 18.36 0.48
CA GLU A 11 -0.37 17.76 1.16
C GLU A 11 -1.22 16.89 0.23
N GLY A 12 -1.30 17.18 -1.07
CA GLY A 12 -1.98 16.33 -2.05
C GLY A 12 -1.11 15.18 -2.60
N MET A 13 0.22 15.35 -2.64
CA MET A 13 1.15 14.32 -3.11
C MET A 13 1.24 13.13 -2.15
N GLN A 14 1.22 13.37 -0.84
CA GLN A 14 1.29 12.33 0.17
C GLN A 14 0.10 11.34 0.11
N PRO A 15 -1.18 11.77 0.15
CA PRO A 15 -2.32 10.88 0.01
C PRO A 15 -2.38 10.23 -1.38
N GLY A 16 -2.00 10.95 -2.45
CA GLY A 16 -1.93 10.37 -3.80
C GLY A 16 -0.89 9.26 -3.94
N ARG A 17 0.25 9.38 -3.26
CA ARG A 17 1.26 8.31 -3.19
C ARG A 17 0.71 7.12 -2.40
N HIS A 18 0.16 7.36 -1.21
CA HIS A 18 -0.40 6.32 -0.35
C HIS A 18 -1.43 5.46 -1.09
N GLU A 19 -2.46 6.09 -1.67
CA GLU A 19 -3.51 5.41 -2.44
C GLU A 19 -2.95 4.68 -3.67
N GLY A 20 -1.92 5.26 -4.32
CA GLY A 20 -1.26 4.65 -5.46
C GLY A 20 -0.49 3.37 -5.10
N VAL A 21 0.24 3.39 -3.99
CA VAL A 21 0.99 2.22 -3.49
C VAL A 21 0.01 1.15 -2.99
N GLU A 22 -0.99 1.51 -2.18
CA GLU A 22 -2.05 0.63 -1.69
C GLU A 22 -2.74 -0.09 -2.85
N GLY A 23 -3.25 0.66 -3.83
CA GLY A 23 -3.97 0.09 -4.97
C GLY A 23 -3.10 -0.80 -5.85
N THR A 24 -1.79 -0.51 -5.94
CA THR A 24 -0.84 -1.34 -6.67
C THR A 24 -0.53 -2.64 -5.93
N LEU A 25 -0.33 -2.58 -4.61
CA LEU A 25 -0.12 -3.77 -3.79
C LEU A 25 -1.36 -4.68 -3.79
N ARG A 26 -2.56 -4.09 -3.65
CA ARG A 26 -3.83 -4.83 -3.73
C ARG A 26 -3.96 -5.66 -5.00
N LYS A 27 -3.70 -5.05 -6.16
CA LYS A 27 -3.72 -5.75 -7.46
C LYS A 27 -2.70 -6.88 -7.53
N GLN A 28 -1.50 -6.68 -7.00
CA GLN A 28 -0.47 -7.72 -6.99
C GLN A 28 -0.89 -8.90 -6.10
N ILE A 29 -1.51 -8.63 -4.95
CA ILE A 29 -2.06 -9.66 -4.07
C ILE A 29 -3.13 -10.47 -4.79
N GLU A 30 -4.09 -9.80 -5.44
CA GLU A 30 -5.15 -10.45 -6.21
C GLU A 30 -4.58 -11.34 -7.33
N LEU A 31 -3.56 -10.85 -8.03
CA LEU A 31 -2.90 -11.60 -9.10
C LEU A 31 -2.09 -12.81 -8.60
N LYS A 32 -1.43 -12.70 -7.45
CA LYS A 32 -0.54 -13.74 -6.93
C LYS A 32 -1.27 -14.79 -6.08
N PHE A 33 -2.20 -14.34 -5.25
CA PHE A 33 -2.84 -15.16 -4.21
C PHE A 33 -4.35 -15.35 -4.44
N GLY A 34 -4.95 -14.66 -5.40
CA GLY A 34 -6.39 -14.70 -5.64
C GLY A 34 -7.15 -13.70 -4.78
N ASP A 35 -8.46 -13.91 -4.64
CA ASP A 35 -9.35 -12.95 -4.00
C ASP A 35 -8.94 -12.62 -2.56
N LEU A 36 -8.94 -11.33 -2.25
CA LEU A 36 -8.65 -10.83 -0.91
C LEU A 36 -9.77 -11.20 0.08
N PRO A 37 -9.44 -11.64 1.31
CA PRO A 37 -10.44 -11.87 2.33
C PRO A 37 -11.11 -10.56 2.75
N ALA A 38 -12.33 -10.69 3.28
CA ALA A 38 -13.07 -9.56 3.81
C ALA A 38 -12.26 -8.84 4.90
N GLY A 39 -12.04 -7.54 4.74
CA GLY A 39 -11.26 -6.70 5.66
C GLY A 39 -9.80 -6.49 5.27
N ALA A 40 -9.22 -7.28 4.35
CA ALA A 40 -7.84 -7.07 3.89
C ALA A 40 -7.67 -5.73 3.15
N VAL A 41 -8.66 -5.33 2.35
CA VAL A 41 -8.63 -4.03 1.66
C VAL A 41 -8.66 -2.87 2.66
N GLU A 42 -9.45 -2.97 3.72
CA GLU A 42 -9.50 -1.93 4.76
C GLU A 42 -8.19 -1.88 5.54
N HIS A 43 -7.62 -3.05 5.83
CA HIS A 43 -6.31 -3.15 6.47
C HIS A 43 -5.21 -2.45 5.64
N LEU A 44 -5.16 -2.70 4.33
CA LEU A 44 -4.20 -2.07 3.43
C LEU A 44 -4.35 -0.53 3.39
N LYS A 45 -5.59 -0.02 3.40
CA LYS A 45 -5.87 1.43 3.43
C LYS A 45 -5.50 2.13 4.74
N GLN A 46 -5.54 1.39 5.86
CA GLN A 46 -5.21 1.93 7.18
C GLN A 46 -3.73 1.75 7.54
N THR A 47 -3.00 0.94 6.76
CA THR A 47 -1.57 0.69 6.92
C THR A 47 -0.78 1.95 6.59
N ASN A 48 0.37 2.17 7.22
CA ASN A 48 1.23 3.31 6.86
C ASN A 48 2.07 3.05 5.59
N ASP A 49 2.60 4.11 4.98
CA ASP A 49 3.41 4.02 3.74
C ASP A 49 4.62 3.08 3.87
N GLU A 50 5.29 3.04 5.02
CA GLU A 50 6.51 2.25 5.24
C GLU A 50 6.21 0.74 5.22
N GLN A 51 5.11 0.34 5.85
CA GLN A 51 4.63 -1.03 5.81
C GLN A 51 4.16 -1.42 4.40
N LEU A 52 3.47 -0.52 3.70
CA LEU A 52 3.08 -0.76 2.30
C LEU A 52 4.31 -0.96 1.40
N ASP A 53 5.33 -0.10 1.51
CA ASP A 53 6.59 -0.22 0.76
C ASP A 53 7.30 -1.55 1.07
N THR A 54 7.28 -1.99 2.33
CA THR A 54 7.82 -3.28 2.75
C THR A 54 7.10 -4.43 2.05
N TRP A 55 5.77 -4.42 2.04
CA TRP A 55 4.97 -5.47 1.40
C TRP A 55 5.08 -5.45 -0.14
N VAL A 56 5.28 -4.28 -0.76
CA VAL A 56 5.53 -4.17 -2.22
C VAL A 56 6.78 -4.93 -2.65
N THR A 57 7.80 -5.00 -1.80
CA THR A 57 9.01 -5.80 -2.11
C THR A 57 8.83 -7.25 -1.71
N ARG A 58 8.23 -7.51 -0.55
CA ARG A 58 8.04 -8.86 -0.01
C ARG A 58 7.11 -9.73 -0.83
N ILE A 59 6.11 -9.14 -1.51
CA ILE A 59 5.19 -9.90 -2.36
C ILE A 59 5.89 -10.62 -3.51
N LEU A 60 7.09 -10.18 -3.92
CA LEU A 60 7.87 -10.86 -4.95
C LEU A 60 8.33 -12.25 -4.51
N THR A 61 8.56 -12.46 -3.21
CA THR A 61 9.11 -13.71 -2.66
C THR A 61 8.16 -14.44 -1.72
N ALA A 62 7.09 -13.80 -1.23
CA ALA A 62 6.15 -14.42 -0.29
C ALA A 62 5.42 -15.62 -0.92
N ASP A 63 5.41 -16.77 -0.24
CA ASP A 63 4.78 -18.01 -0.73
C ASP A 63 3.27 -18.07 -0.46
N SER A 64 2.74 -17.20 0.39
CA SER A 64 1.31 -17.14 0.71
C SER A 64 0.89 -15.72 1.14
N PHE A 65 -0.42 -15.51 1.16
CA PHE A 65 -1.02 -14.29 1.71
C PHE A 65 -0.55 -14.04 3.14
N ASP A 66 -0.66 -15.03 4.03
CA ASP A 66 -0.23 -14.88 5.42
C ASP A 66 1.28 -14.59 5.54
N ALA A 67 2.11 -15.21 4.70
CA ALA A 67 3.55 -14.99 4.68
C ALA A 67 3.93 -13.58 4.21
N LEU A 68 3.06 -12.88 3.47
CA LEU A 68 3.26 -11.48 3.10
C LEU A 68 3.14 -10.55 4.32
N PHE A 69 2.20 -10.83 5.22
CA PHE A 69 1.87 -9.97 6.37
C PHE A 69 2.56 -10.36 7.67
N ALA A 70 3.14 -11.56 7.76
CA ALA A 70 3.86 -11.98 8.97
C ALA A 70 4.97 -10.98 9.32
N GLU A 71 5.10 -10.60 10.59
CA GLU A 71 6.24 -9.78 11.02
C GLU A 71 7.55 -10.52 10.74
N GLY A 72 8.56 -9.80 10.25
CA GLY A 72 9.90 -10.34 10.00
C GLY A 72 10.68 -10.49 11.30
#